data_AF-A0A2S8G348-F1
#
_entry.id   AF-A0A2S8G348-F1
#
_cell.length_a   1.000
_cell.length_b   1.000
_cell.length_c   1.000
_cell.angle_alpha   90.00
_cell.angle_beta   90.00
_cell.angle_gamma   90.00
#
_symmetry.space_group_name_H-M   'P 1'
#
loop_
_entity.id
_entity.type
_entity.pdbx_description
1 polymer ?
#
loop_
_entity_poly.entity_id
_entity_poly.type
_entity_poly.pdbx_seq_one_letter_code
_entity_poly.pdbx_strand_id
1 'polypeptide(L)'
;MTHYIGVDIAGASNTWFTSLTPTDDGLSIAVSPHIAALTEIITFVDDHDVVAACIDAQLTIAPSDNTGFRSADTELRSLLPNEFQNWVASINSLMAVPVRGRLLADSITASVATIIETHPRASLYFGTPEELQNSIANYKGGPNAAECTRRLWDDWSARYRIDGELVTITDGSLDSIICATVAYLCHTSPAQLYRLRHNAPARVGHGPFYVLSPAARPKQGM
;
A
#
# COMPACT_ATOMS: atom_id res chain seq x y z
N MET A 1 -5.10 -8.57 20.39
CA MET A 1 -5.75 -7.55 19.53
C MET A 1 -5.31 -7.87 18.13
N THR A 2 -6.21 -7.86 17.14
CA THR A 2 -5.87 -8.26 15.77
C THR A 2 -5.32 -7.08 14.99
N HIS A 3 -4.16 -7.28 14.34
CA HIS A 3 -3.41 -6.25 13.64
C HIS A 3 -3.44 -6.45 12.12
N TYR A 4 -3.60 -5.34 11.40
CA TYR A 4 -3.39 -5.22 9.96
C TYR A 4 -2.19 -4.29 9.76
N ILE A 5 -1.13 -4.80 9.13
CA ILE A 5 0.10 -4.02 8.96
C ILE A 5 0.23 -3.51 7.54
N GLY A 6 0.78 -2.30 7.44
CA GLY A 6 1.10 -1.65 6.17
C GLY A 6 2.56 -1.24 6.14
N VAL A 7 3.23 -1.54 5.04
CA VAL A 7 4.65 -1.28 4.86
C VAL A 7 4.90 -0.60 3.53
N ASP A 8 5.39 0.64 3.56
CA ASP A 8 5.98 1.30 2.39
C ASP A 8 7.48 0.98 2.37
N ILE A 9 7.86 0.03 1.52
CA ILE A 9 9.24 -0.47 1.44
C ILE A 9 10.08 0.48 0.59
N ALA A 10 11.14 1.00 1.21
CA ALA A 10 12.19 1.73 0.50
C ALA A 10 13.58 1.26 0.94
N GLY A 11 14.58 2.15 0.86
CA GLY A 11 15.91 1.92 1.41
C GLY A 11 15.92 1.70 2.92
N ALA A 12 17.09 1.34 3.46
CA ALA A 12 17.27 0.98 4.86
C ALA A 12 16.82 2.04 5.87
N SER A 13 16.85 3.32 5.49
CA SER A 13 16.49 4.46 6.33
C SER A 13 15.19 5.16 5.88
N ASN A 14 14.36 4.51 5.07
CA ASN A 14 13.12 5.10 4.56
C ASN A 14 11.98 4.08 4.40
N THR A 15 12.08 2.93 5.06
CA THR A 15 10.99 1.95 5.11
C THR A 15 9.99 2.39 6.16
N TRP A 16 8.75 2.68 5.78
CA TRP A 16 7.71 3.10 6.71
C TRP A 16 6.82 1.93 7.10
N PHE A 17 6.48 1.85 8.38
CA PHE A 17 5.67 0.79 8.96
C PHE A 17 4.57 1.39 9.83
N THR A 18 3.38 0.81 9.76
CA THR A 18 2.26 1.10 10.66
C THR A 18 1.42 -0.14 10.90
N SER A 19 0.62 -0.09 11.97
CA SER A 19 -0.37 -1.11 12.28
C SER A 19 -1.71 -0.47 12.63
N LEU A 20 -2.76 -0.99 12.03
CA LEU A 20 -4.15 -0.66 12.32
C LEU A 20 -4.82 -1.82 13.04
N THR A 21 -5.72 -1.50 13.96
CA THR A 21 -6.60 -2.48 14.64
C THR A 21 -8.06 -2.09 14.40
N PRO A 22 -8.96 -3.05 14.14
CA PRO A 22 -10.38 -2.75 14.02
C PRO A 22 -10.97 -2.23 15.34
N THR A 23 -11.89 -1.29 15.25
CA THR A 23 -12.76 -0.85 16.34
C THR A 23 -14.22 -1.15 15.97
N ASP A 24 -15.16 -0.86 16.88
CA ASP A 24 -16.59 -1.05 16.62
C ASP A 24 -17.08 -0.19 15.44
N ASP A 25 -16.50 1.01 15.27
CA ASP A 25 -16.95 2.01 14.30
C ASP A 25 -15.97 2.26 13.14
N GLY A 26 -14.79 1.66 13.14
CA GLY A 26 -13.74 1.94 12.16
C GLY A 26 -12.41 1.25 12.44
N LEU A 27 -11.33 2.02 12.36
CA LEU A 27 -9.96 1.57 12.57
C LEU A 27 -9.30 2.44 13.62
N SER A 28 -8.34 1.89 14.36
CA SER A 28 -7.47 2.66 15.24
C SER A 28 -6.01 2.44 14.88
N ILE A 29 -5.21 3.50 14.95
CA ILE A 29 -3.75 3.43 14.81
C ILE A 29 -3.19 2.77 16.08
N ALA A 30 -2.86 1.48 15.99
CA ALA A 30 -2.20 0.75 17.08
C ALA A 30 -0.70 1.04 17.15
N VAL A 31 -0.08 1.23 15.99
CA VAL A 31 1.32 1.68 15.87
C VAL A 31 1.36 2.85 14.90
N SER A 32 1.65 4.05 15.41
CA SER A 32 1.81 5.24 14.59
C SER A 32 2.87 5.02 13.51
N PRO A 33 2.64 5.49 12.27
CA PRO A 33 3.60 5.34 11.20
C PRO A 33 4.97 5.92 11.57
N HIS A 34 6.01 5.12 11.36
CA HIS A 34 7.40 5.52 11.58
C HIS A 34 8.32 4.76 10.65
N ILE A 35 9.56 5.25 10.54
CA ILE A 35 10.61 4.54 9.82
C ILE A 35 11.08 3.37 10.69
N ALA A 36 10.96 2.15 10.17
CA ALA A 36 11.29 0.92 10.88
C ALA A 36 12.31 0.09 10.10
N ALA A 37 13.16 -0.65 10.84
CA ALA A 37 13.99 -1.68 10.23
C ALA A 37 13.16 -2.93 9.90
N LEU A 38 13.56 -3.73 8.90
CA LEU A 38 12.84 -4.99 8.60
C LEU A 38 12.79 -5.93 9.81
N THR A 39 13.87 -5.99 10.60
CA THR A 39 13.94 -6.81 11.82
C THR A 39 12.92 -6.37 12.87
N GLU A 40 12.67 -5.06 12.99
CA GLU A 40 11.67 -4.52 13.91
C GLU A 40 10.26 -4.91 13.49
N ILE A 41 9.95 -4.84 12.19
CA ILE A 41 8.67 -5.29 11.64
C ILE A 41 8.48 -6.80 11.88
N ILE A 42 9.53 -7.61 11.67
CA ILE A 42 9.49 -9.06 11.91
C ILE A 42 9.24 -9.36 13.40
N THR A 43 9.97 -8.71 14.31
CA THR A 43 9.75 -8.85 15.76
C THR A 43 8.32 -8.47 16.15
N PHE A 44 7.79 -7.36 15.61
CA PHE A 44 6.40 -6.96 15.87
C PHE A 44 5.41 -8.06 15.43
N VAL A 45 5.61 -8.63 14.25
CA VAL A 45 4.78 -9.72 13.72
C VAL A 45 4.84 -10.97 14.61
N ASP A 46 6.01 -11.32 15.14
CA ASP A 46 6.15 -12.50 16.00
C ASP A 46 5.53 -12.30 17.39
N ASP A 47 5.49 -11.06 17.87
CA ASP A 47 4.97 -10.69 19.19
C ASP A 47 3.45 -10.39 19.20
N HIS A 48 2.82 -10.24 18.03
CA HIS A 48 1.42 -9.79 17.90
C HIS A 48 0.60 -10.68 16.96
N ASP A 49 -0.72 -10.69 17.17
CA ASP A 49 -1.67 -11.36 16.28
C ASP A 49 -1.88 -10.53 14.99
N VAL A 50 -0.98 -10.71 14.02
CA VAL A 50 -1.04 -10.05 12.71
C VAL A 50 -1.78 -10.93 11.70
N VAL A 51 -2.97 -10.48 11.29
CA VAL A 51 -3.85 -11.24 10.40
C VAL A 51 -3.54 -11.01 8.92
N ALA A 52 -3.12 -9.78 8.57
CA ALA A 52 -2.68 -9.48 7.22
C ALA A 52 -1.58 -8.42 7.16
N ALA A 53 -0.70 -8.56 6.17
CA ALA A 53 0.35 -7.62 5.84
C ALA A 53 0.20 -7.15 4.38
N CYS A 54 0.21 -5.84 4.18
CA CYS A 54 0.26 -5.24 2.85
C CYS A 54 1.57 -4.48 2.67
N ILE A 55 2.27 -4.78 1.57
CA ILE A 55 3.60 -4.25 1.27
C ILE A 55 3.56 -3.50 -0.06
N ASP A 56 4.00 -2.23 -0.08
CA ASP A 56 4.28 -1.47 -1.31
C ASP A 56 5.61 -1.93 -1.93
N ALA A 57 5.55 -3.06 -2.63
CA ALA A 57 6.66 -3.58 -3.41
C ALA A 57 6.16 -4.67 -4.36
N GLN A 58 6.82 -4.85 -5.52
CA GLN A 58 6.54 -6.00 -6.38
C GLN A 58 6.97 -7.32 -5.70
N LEU A 59 6.00 -8.05 -5.15
CA LEU A 59 6.24 -9.27 -4.40
C LEU A 59 6.31 -10.53 -5.27
N THR A 60 5.86 -10.43 -6.52
CA THR A 60 5.93 -11.53 -7.49
C THR A 60 6.84 -11.19 -8.67
N ILE A 61 7.53 -12.17 -9.21
CA ILE A 61 8.40 -12.05 -10.39
C ILE A 61 8.30 -13.29 -11.27
N ALA A 62 8.56 -13.14 -12.56
CA ALA A 62 8.76 -14.25 -13.48
C ALA A 62 9.99 -14.01 -14.38
N PRO A 63 10.74 -15.04 -14.77
CA PRO A 63 11.85 -14.90 -15.72
C PRO A 63 11.43 -14.32 -17.08
N SER A 64 10.14 -14.41 -17.43
CA SER A 64 9.58 -13.85 -18.65
C SER A 64 9.41 -12.33 -18.63
N ASP A 65 9.57 -11.67 -17.47
CA ASP A 65 9.40 -10.22 -17.30
C ASP A 65 10.62 -9.45 -17.80
N ASN A 66 10.94 -9.60 -19.10
CA ASN A 66 12.20 -9.10 -19.70
C ASN A 66 12.43 -7.59 -19.53
N THR A 67 11.36 -6.79 -19.46
CA THR A 67 11.42 -5.33 -19.28
C THR A 67 11.30 -4.91 -17.82
N GLY A 68 11.12 -5.87 -16.91
CA GLY A 68 10.84 -5.64 -15.49
C GLY A 68 9.40 -5.24 -15.19
N PHE A 69 8.53 -5.10 -16.21
CA PHE A 69 7.10 -4.92 -16.01
C PHE A 69 6.38 -6.26 -16.05
N ARG A 70 5.58 -6.52 -15.01
CA ARG A 70 4.68 -7.67 -14.96
C ARG A 70 3.41 -7.35 -15.75
N SER A 71 2.66 -8.39 -16.11
CA SER A 71 1.32 -8.19 -16.67
C SER A 71 0.39 -7.43 -15.71
N ALA A 72 0.56 -7.61 -14.39
CA ALA A 72 -0.17 -6.82 -13.39
C ALA A 72 0.20 -5.32 -13.41
N ASP A 73 1.47 -4.99 -13.62
CA ASP A 73 1.92 -3.59 -13.72
C ASP A 73 1.37 -2.94 -15.00
N THR A 74 1.39 -3.70 -16.10
CA THR A 74 0.82 -3.25 -17.39
C THR A 74 -0.68 -3.01 -17.28
N GLU A 75 -1.39 -3.91 -16.59
CA GLU A 75 -2.81 -3.76 -16.28
C GLU A 75 -3.05 -2.49 -15.46
N LEU A 76 -2.30 -2.26 -14.39
CA LEU A 76 -2.44 -1.05 -13.58
C LEU A 76 -2.21 0.23 -14.38
N ARG A 77 -1.17 0.25 -15.23
CA ARG A 77 -0.90 1.39 -16.12
C ARG A 77 -2.07 1.67 -17.06
N SER A 78 -2.75 0.62 -17.57
CA SER A 78 -3.90 0.79 -18.45
C SER A 78 -5.14 1.36 -17.76
N LEU A 79 -5.24 1.22 -16.42
CA LEU A 79 -6.32 1.77 -15.61
C LEU A 79 -6.07 3.23 -15.18
N LEU A 80 -4.83 3.70 -15.28
CA LEU A 80 -4.43 5.05 -14.89
C LEU A 80 -4.48 6.02 -16.10
N PRO A 81 -4.81 7.30 -15.87
CA PRO A 81 -4.60 8.35 -16.86
C PRO A 81 -3.16 8.38 -17.36
N ASN A 82 -2.97 8.83 -18.61
CA ASN A 82 -1.66 8.82 -19.29
C ASN A 82 -0.57 9.51 -18.47
N GLU A 83 -0.91 10.63 -17.83
CA GLU A 83 -0.03 11.42 -16.97
C GLU A 83 0.42 10.70 -15.69
N PHE A 84 -0.27 9.64 -15.27
CA PHE A 84 -0.03 8.90 -14.03
C PHE A 84 0.55 7.50 -14.27
N GLN A 85 0.67 7.06 -15.52
CA GLN A 85 1.24 5.74 -15.85
C GLN A 85 2.69 5.58 -15.39
N ASN A 86 3.44 6.68 -15.25
CA ASN A 86 4.83 6.66 -14.79
C ASN A 86 4.96 6.43 -13.27
N TRP A 87 3.86 6.46 -12.50
CA TRP A 87 3.89 6.07 -11.09
C TRP A 87 4.22 4.59 -10.93
N VAL A 88 3.76 3.77 -11.88
CA VAL A 88 4.05 2.33 -11.91
C VAL A 88 5.45 2.14 -12.49
N ALA A 89 6.41 1.86 -11.62
CA ALA A 89 7.78 1.58 -11.98
C ALA A 89 8.01 0.08 -12.26
N SER A 90 8.98 -0.21 -13.12
CA SER A 90 9.42 -1.58 -13.36
C SER A 90 10.30 -2.07 -12.20
N ILE A 91 10.36 -3.39 -12.00
CA ILE A 91 11.28 -4.02 -11.03
C ILE A 91 12.73 -3.60 -11.30
N ASN A 92 13.12 -3.53 -12.58
CA ASN A 92 14.47 -3.14 -13.00
C ASN A 92 14.84 -1.70 -12.60
N SER A 93 13.83 -0.82 -12.44
CA SER A 93 14.03 0.57 -12.03
C SER A 93 14.16 0.73 -10.51
N LEU A 94 13.57 -0.18 -9.73
CA LEU A 94 13.49 -0.06 -8.27
C LEU A 94 14.44 -1.00 -7.51
N MET A 95 14.88 -2.10 -8.15
CA MET A 95 15.78 -3.19 -7.70
C MET A 95 15.84 -3.50 -6.19
N ALA A 96 16.26 -2.57 -5.34
CA ALA A 96 16.25 -2.70 -3.89
C ALA A 96 14.85 -2.91 -3.29
N VAL A 97 13.81 -2.20 -3.80
CA VAL A 97 12.45 -2.28 -3.23
C VAL A 97 11.84 -3.68 -3.38
N PRO A 98 11.79 -4.29 -4.59
CA PRO A 98 11.26 -5.64 -4.75
C PRO A 98 12.02 -6.70 -3.97
N VAL A 99 13.35 -6.58 -3.86
CA VAL A 99 14.18 -7.53 -3.09
C VAL A 99 13.87 -7.44 -1.60
N ARG A 100 13.80 -6.22 -1.05
CA ARG A 100 13.50 -6.00 0.37
C ARG A 100 12.06 -6.40 0.73
N GLY A 101 11.09 -6.09 -0.14
CA GLY A 101 9.71 -6.49 0.04
C GLY A 101 9.53 -8.00 0.06
N ARG A 102 10.18 -8.72 -0.87
CA ARG A 102 10.18 -10.20 -0.86
C ARG A 102 10.88 -10.77 0.37
N LEU A 103 12.02 -10.23 0.77
CA LEU A 103 12.72 -10.66 1.98
C LEU A 103 11.83 -10.52 3.23
N LEU A 104 11.10 -9.40 3.35
CA LEU A 104 10.14 -9.21 4.42
C LEU A 104 9.01 -10.24 4.35
N ALA A 105 8.41 -10.42 3.17
CA ALA A 105 7.32 -11.38 2.96
C ALA A 105 7.74 -12.83 3.30
N ASP A 106 8.92 -13.26 2.84
CA ASP A 106 9.50 -14.57 3.17
C ASP A 106 9.71 -14.73 4.68
N SER A 107 10.13 -13.67 5.37
CA SER A 107 10.41 -13.71 6.81
C SER A 107 9.15 -13.78 7.66
N ILE A 108 8.04 -13.17 7.22
CA ILE A 108 6.80 -13.10 8.00
C ILE A 108 5.77 -14.17 7.61
N THR A 109 5.99 -14.93 6.54
CA THR A 109 5.00 -15.91 6.03
C THR A 109 4.67 -17.05 6.99
N ALA A 110 5.52 -17.32 7.98
CA ALA A 110 5.26 -18.32 9.02
C ALA A 110 4.25 -17.83 10.06
N SER A 111 4.19 -16.51 10.27
CA SER A 111 3.39 -15.85 11.31
C SER A 111 2.15 -15.15 10.73
N VAL A 112 2.21 -14.68 9.47
CA VAL A 112 1.12 -13.94 8.80
C VAL A 112 0.55 -14.75 7.65
N ALA A 113 -0.71 -15.16 7.78
CA ALA A 113 -1.37 -15.98 6.77
C ALA A 113 -1.70 -15.22 5.47
N THR A 114 -1.95 -13.92 5.55
CA THR A 114 -2.31 -13.08 4.39
C THR A 114 -1.23 -12.03 4.14
N ILE A 115 -0.43 -12.24 3.09
CA ILE A 115 0.51 -11.23 2.59
C ILE A 115 0.01 -10.78 1.22
N ILE A 116 -0.15 -9.47 1.04
CA ILE A 116 -0.62 -8.87 -0.21
C ILE A 116 0.30 -7.73 -0.63
N GLU A 117 0.26 -7.43 -1.92
CA GLU A 117 0.92 -6.27 -2.51
C GLU A 117 -0.12 -5.18 -2.80
N THR A 118 0.28 -3.91 -2.67
CA THR A 118 -0.50 -2.78 -3.20
C THR A 118 0.40 -1.71 -3.82
N HIS A 119 -0.24 -0.71 -4.43
CA HIS A 119 0.40 0.51 -4.89
C HIS A 119 -0.36 1.69 -4.25
N PRO A 120 0.14 2.28 -3.15
CA PRO A 120 -0.63 3.20 -2.30
C PRO A 120 -1.09 4.44 -3.06
N ARG A 121 -0.24 4.98 -3.94
CA ARG A 121 -0.61 6.12 -4.81
C ARG A 121 -1.74 5.82 -5.79
N ALA A 122 -1.76 4.63 -6.40
CA ALA A 122 -2.87 4.23 -7.27
C ALA A 122 -4.14 3.94 -6.46
N SER A 123 -3.98 3.32 -5.28
CA SER A 123 -5.06 3.12 -4.32
C SER A 123 -5.67 4.45 -3.85
N LEU A 124 -4.87 5.49 -3.62
CA LEU A 124 -5.36 6.86 -3.38
C LEU A 124 -6.16 7.38 -4.57
N TYR A 125 -5.61 7.27 -5.79
CA TYR A 125 -6.29 7.73 -7.00
C TYR A 125 -7.68 7.11 -7.18
N PHE A 126 -7.80 5.80 -6.98
CA PHE A 126 -9.08 5.09 -7.08
C PHE A 126 -9.97 5.24 -5.84
N GLY A 127 -9.40 5.50 -4.66
CA GLY A 127 -10.13 5.58 -3.40
C GLY A 127 -10.62 6.98 -3.01
N THR A 128 -10.14 8.03 -3.67
CA THR A 128 -10.46 9.43 -3.32
C THR A 128 -11.23 10.17 -4.42
N PRO A 129 -12.00 11.22 -4.07
CA PRO A 129 -12.75 12.03 -5.02
C PRO A 129 -11.84 12.75 -6.03
N GLU A 130 -12.43 13.10 -7.18
CA GLU A 130 -11.72 13.83 -8.25
C GLU A 130 -11.14 15.18 -7.80
N GLU A 131 -11.78 15.84 -6.83
CA GLU A 131 -11.32 17.11 -6.26
C GLU A 131 -9.93 17.03 -5.62
N LEU A 132 -9.52 15.84 -5.16
CA LEU A 132 -8.21 15.60 -4.55
C LEU A 132 -7.13 15.18 -5.56
N GLN A 133 -7.44 15.09 -6.86
CA GLN A 133 -6.45 14.67 -7.87
C GLN A 133 -5.17 15.50 -7.84
N ASN A 134 -5.28 16.82 -7.65
CA ASN A 134 -4.11 17.69 -7.52
C ASN A 134 -3.27 17.34 -6.29
N SER A 135 -3.89 16.95 -5.18
CA SER A 135 -3.16 16.51 -3.99
C SER A 135 -2.46 15.17 -4.23
N ILE A 136 -3.12 14.22 -4.90
CA ILE A 136 -2.52 12.92 -5.27
C ILE A 136 -1.33 13.10 -6.23
N ALA A 137 -1.41 14.06 -7.14
CA ALA A 137 -0.33 14.37 -8.07
C ALA A 137 0.91 14.97 -7.36
N ASN A 138 0.73 15.66 -6.24
CA ASN A 138 1.78 16.49 -5.65
C ASN A 138 2.28 16.06 -4.26
N TYR A 139 1.62 15.11 -3.56
CA TYR A 139 2.02 14.75 -2.18
C TYR A 139 3.43 14.13 -2.08
N LYS A 140 3.93 13.47 -3.13
CA LYS A 140 5.31 12.94 -3.20
C LYS A 140 6.30 13.96 -3.77
N GLY A 141 6.59 15.02 -3.01
CA GLY A 141 7.64 16.00 -3.35
C GLY A 141 7.27 17.02 -4.43
N GLY A 142 5.98 17.16 -4.75
CA GLY A 142 5.47 18.22 -5.63
C GLY A 142 5.25 19.55 -4.90
N PRO A 143 4.74 20.57 -5.62
CA PRO A 143 4.35 21.85 -5.02
C PRO A 143 3.36 21.65 -3.86
N ASN A 144 3.61 22.30 -2.73
CA ASN A 144 2.78 22.22 -1.52
C ASN A 144 2.55 20.77 -1.03
N ALA A 145 3.54 19.88 -1.20
CA ALA A 145 3.44 18.46 -0.84
C ALA A 145 2.87 18.23 0.57
N ALA A 146 3.37 18.95 1.58
CA ALA A 146 2.88 18.79 2.97
C ALA A 146 1.39 19.13 3.14
N GLU A 147 0.89 20.14 2.42
CA GLU A 147 -0.55 20.47 2.42
C GLU A 147 -1.34 19.40 1.68
N CYS A 148 -0.83 18.91 0.54
CA CYS A 148 -1.44 17.83 -0.21
C CYS A 148 -1.54 16.55 0.62
N THR A 149 -0.47 16.14 1.30
CA THR A 149 -0.46 14.97 2.18
C THR A 149 -1.49 15.12 3.30
N ARG A 150 -1.57 16.30 3.94
CA ARG A 150 -2.57 16.55 4.99
C ARG A 150 -4.01 16.43 4.47
N ARG A 151 -4.32 17.05 3.34
CA ARG A 151 -5.66 16.94 2.72
C ARG A 151 -6.04 15.49 2.39
N LEU A 152 -5.08 14.72 1.86
CA LEU A 152 -5.30 13.30 1.58
C LEU A 152 -5.50 12.48 2.86
N TRP A 153 -4.73 12.78 3.90
CA TRP A 153 -4.93 12.16 5.21
C TRP A 153 -6.31 12.47 5.80
N ASP A 154 -6.75 13.72 5.74
CA ASP A 154 -8.05 14.14 6.28
C ASP A 154 -9.21 13.40 5.57
N ASP A 155 -9.17 13.27 4.24
CA ASP A 155 -10.16 12.47 3.49
C ASP A 155 -10.06 10.98 3.82
N TRP A 156 -8.84 10.41 3.82
CA TRP A 156 -8.64 8.98 4.01
C TRP A 156 -9.04 8.53 5.42
N SER A 157 -8.63 9.28 6.44
CA SER A 157 -8.98 9.02 7.83
C SER A 157 -10.48 9.13 8.07
N ALA A 158 -11.16 10.15 7.52
CA ALA A 158 -12.61 10.28 7.63
C ALA A 158 -13.35 9.12 6.92
N ARG A 159 -12.90 8.74 5.72
CA ARG A 159 -13.51 7.67 4.91
C ARG A 159 -13.49 6.31 5.59
N TYR A 160 -12.37 5.95 6.21
CA TYR A 160 -12.20 4.67 6.89
C TYR A 160 -12.35 4.77 8.41
N ARG A 161 -12.77 5.94 8.91
CA ARG A 161 -12.95 6.26 10.34
C ARG A 161 -11.73 5.80 11.14
N ILE A 162 -10.56 6.28 10.72
CA ILE A 162 -9.28 5.96 11.34
C ILE A 162 -9.06 6.92 12.51
N ASP A 163 -9.17 6.39 13.72
CA ASP A 163 -8.90 7.09 14.96
C ASP A 163 -7.42 6.95 15.37
N GLY A 164 -6.83 8.05 15.81
CA GLY A 164 -5.45 8.10 16.29
C GLY A 164 -4.67 9.25 15.68
N GLU A 165 -3.66 9.73 16.40
CA GLU A 165 -2.85 10.85 15.95
C GLU A 165 -1.66 10.36 15.12
N LEU A 166 -1.48 11.00 13.96
CA LEU A 166 -0.24 10.90 13.20
C LEU A 166 0.80 11.84 13.81
N VAL A 167 1.83 11.28 14.45
CA VAL A 167 2.96 12.07 14.99
C VAL A 167 3.61 12.91 13.88
N THR A 168 3.67 12.40 12.65
CA THR A 168 4.12 13.17 11.48
C THR A 168 3.38 12.73 10.23
N ILE A 169 2.85 13.71 9.50
CA ILE A 169 2.15 13.49 8.23
C ILE A 169 3.15 13.72 7.09
N THR A 170 3.67 12.62 6.53
CA THR A 170 4.58 12.56 5.39
C THR A 170 3.97 11.65 4.31
N ASP A 171 4.53 11.65 3.11
CA ASP A 171 4.11 10.70 2.08
C ASP A 171 4.29 9.25 2.50
N GLY A 172 5.40 8.90 3.16
CA GLY A 172 5.62 7.54 3.68
C GLY A 172 4.67 7.14 4.82
N SER A 173 4.31 8.07 5.71
CA SER A 173 3.32 7.76 6.75
C SER A 173 1.92 7.54 6.16
N LEU A 174 1.55 8.33 5.15
CA LEU A 174 0.29 8.14 4.43
C LEU A 174 0.28 6.81 3.65
N ASP A 175 1.34 6.52 2.90
CA ASP A 175 1.44 5.31 2.07
C ASP A 175 1.39 4.02 2.90
N SER A 176 2.10 3.98 4.04
CA SER A 176 2.04 2.84 4.96
C SER A 176 0.63 2.65 5.55
N ILE A 177 -0.10 3.73 5.89
CA ILE A 177 -1.51 3.61 6.34
C ILE A 177 -2.42 3.08 5.23
N ILE A 178 -2.25 3.57 4.00
CA ILE A 178 -3.03 3.07 2.86
C ILE A 178 -2.78 1.57 2.69
N CYS A 179 -1.53 1.12 2.79
CA CYS A 179 -1.21 -0.30 2.79
C CYS A 179 -1.96 -1.05 3.90
N ALA A 180 -1.91 -0.58 5.15
CA ALA A 180 -2.61 -1.21 6.26
C ALA A 180 -4.14 -1.25 6.07
N THR A 181 -4.71 -0.19 5.47
CA THR A 181 -6.13 -0.13 5.13
C THR A 181 -6.47 -1.15 4.03
N VAL A 182 -5.62 -1.32 3.02
CA VAL A 182 -5.80 -2.34 1.98
C VAL A 182 -5.70 -3.76 2.56
N ALA A 183 -4.79 -4.00 3.50
CA ALA A 183 -4.72 -5.26 4.25
C ALA A 183 -6.06 -5.56 4.96
N TYR A 184 -6.61 -4.56 5.66
CA TYR A 184 -7.91 -4.65 6.31
C TYR A 184 -9.05 -4.95 5.34
N LEU A 185 -9.16 -4.17 4.25
CA LEU A 185 -10.21 -4.34 3.25
C LEU A 185 -10.17 -5.71 2.57
N CYS A 186 -8.98 -6.33 2.45
CA CYS A 186 -8.85 -7.65 1.86
C CYS A 186 -9.65 -8.73 2.61
N HIS A 187 -9.91 -8.54 3.89
CA HIS A 187 -10.71 -9.46 4.71
C HIS A 187 -12.12 -8.97 4.98
N THR A 188 -12.29 -7.65 5.17
CA THR A 188 -13.59 -7.10 5.61
C THR A 188 -14.46 -6.58 4.49
N SER A 189 -13.88 -6.23 3.34
CA SER A 189 -14.62 -5.67 2.20
C SER A 189 -13.87 -5.88 0.87
N PRO A 190 -13.60 -7.14 0.47
CA PRO A 190 -12.80 -7.42 -0.73
C PRO A 190 -13.43 -6.89 -2.02
N ALA A 191 -14.74 -6.64 -2.04
CA ALA A 191 -15.43 -6.00 -3.17
C ALA A 191 -14.98 -4.55 -3.43
N GLN A 192 -14.36 -3.88 -2.45
CA GLN A 192 -13.75 -2.56 -2.63
C GLN A 192 -12.37 -2.64 -3.31
N LEU A 193 -11.81 -3.84 -3.48
CA LEU A 193 -10.50 -4.05 -4.07
C LEU A 193 -10.60 -4.59 -5.50
N TYR A 194 -9.65 -4.18 -6.34
CA TYR A 194 -9.45 -4.71 -7.68
C TYR A 194 -8.14 -5.51 -7.73
N ARG A 195 -8.24 -6.77 -8.16
CA ARG A 195 -7.09 -7.67 -8.26
C ARG A 195 -6.40 -7.53 -9.61
N LEU A 196 -5.15 -7.08 -9.58
CA LEU A 196 -4.27 -7.04 -10.74
C LEU A 196 -3.64 -8.42 -10.94
N ARG A 197 -3.63 -8.92 -12.18
CA ARG A 197 -3.26 -10.31 -12.48
C ARG A 197 -1.90 -10.42 -13.14
N HIS A 198 -0.94 -10.97 -12.40
CA HIS A 198 0.36 -11.33 -12.97
C HIS A 198 0.28 -12.69 -13.68
N ASN A 199 -0.20 -12.72 -14.92
CA ASN A 199 -0.32 -13.91 -15.76
C ASN A 199 1.02 -14.23 -16.44
N ALA A 200 1.95 -14.85 -15.71
CA ALA A 200 3.23 -15.30 -16.24
C ALA A 200 3.53 -16.76 -15.86
N PRO A 201 4.13 -17.56 -16.77
CA PRO A 201 4.60 -18.90 -16.43
C PRO A 201 5.77 -18.83 -15.44
N ALA A 202 5.92 -19.87 -14.61
CA ALA A 202 7.01 -19.96 -13.61
C ALA A 202 7.13 -18.73 -12.68
N ARG A 203 6.01 -18.06 -12.40
CA ARG A 203 5.94 -16.96 -11.43
C ARG A 203 6.23 -17.47 -10.02
N VAL A 204 7.08 -16.75 -9.29
CA VAL A 204 7.41 -16.98 -7.87
C VAL A 204 7.11 -15.73 -7.04
N GLY A 205 7.15 -15.88 -5.72
CA GLY A 205 6.95 -14.80 -4.76
C GLY A 205 5.61 -14.87 -4.02
N HIS A 206 5.19 -13.75 -3.47
CA HIS A 206 4.10 -13.69 -2.48
C HIS A 206 2.91 -12.87 -2.94
N GLY A 207 1.74 -13.31 -2.47
CA GLY A 207 0.55 -12.49 -2.41
C GLY A 207 -0.11 -12.13 -3.75
N PRO A 208 -1.42 -11.85 -3.74
CA PRO A 208 -2.08 -11.09 -4.80
C PRO A 208 -1.68 -9.60 -4.75
N PHE A 209 -1.72 -8.95 -5.92
CA PHE A 209 -1.59 -7.49 -6.05
C PHE A 209 -2.99 -6.86 -6.12
N TYR A 210 -3.32 -6.03 -5.14
CA TYR A 210 -4.59 -5.30 -5.07
C TYR A 210 -4.38 -3.79 -5.09
N VAL A 211 -5.33 -3.08 -5.71
CA VAL A 211 -5.56 -1.65 -5.53
C VAL A 211 -7.02 -1.41 -5.15
N LEU A 212 -7.37 -0.20 -4.70
CA LEU A 212 -8.77 0.18 -4.59
C LEU A 212 -9.46 0.09 -5.95
N SER A 213 -10.71 -0.36 -5.95
CA SER A 213 -11.44 -0.64 -7.18
C SER A 213 -11.70 0.65 -7.97
N PRO A 214 -11.32 0.73 -9.26
CA PRO A 214 -11.65 1.89 -10.08
C PRO A 214 -13.16 2.16 -10.17
N ALA A 215 -13.98 1.11 -10.05
CA ALA A 215 -15.44 1.23 -10.05
C ALA A 215 -16.00 1.80 -8.73
N ALA A 216 -15.22 1.75 -7.65
CA ALA A 216 -15.57 2.30 -6.34
C ALA A 216 -15.15 3.77 -6.18
N ARG A 217 -14.58 4.39 -7.23
CA ARG A 217 -14.09 5.76 -7.14
C ARG A 217 -15.24 6.74 -6.83
N PRO A 218 -15.13 7.54 -5.76
CA PRO A 218 -16.15 8.52 -5.40
C PRO A 218 -16.41 9.50 -6.55
N LYS A 219 -17.68 9.71 -6.89
CA LYS A 219 -18.10 10.75 -7.85
C LYS A 219 -18.10 12.12 -7.17
N GLN A 220 -17.94 13.20 -7.94
CA GLN A 220 -18.02 14.56 -7.42
C GLN A 220 -19.32 14.78 -6.61
N GLY A 221 -19.21 15.42 -5.44
CA GLY A 221 -20.35 15.83 -4.62
C GLY A 221 -21.09 14.74 -3.83
N MET A 222 -20.47 13.58 -3.59
CA MET A 222 -21.01 12.52 -2.71
C MET A 222 -20.19 12.35 -1.44
#